data_AF-A0A928U235-F1
#
_entry.id   AF-A0A928U235-F1
#
_cell.length_a   1.000
_cell.length_b   1.000
_cell.length_c   1.000
_cell.angle_alpha   90.00
_cell.angle_beta   90.00
_cell.angle_gamma   90.00
#
_symmetry.space_group_name_H-M   'P 1'
#
loop_
_entity.id
_entity.type
_entity.pdbx_description
1 polymer ?
#
loop_
_entity_poly.entity_id
_entity_poly.type
_entity_poly.pdbx_seq_one_letter_code
_entity_poly.pdbx_strand_id
1 'polypeptide(L)'
;MKSPRWSHLVSLTIFSLVIVFAALFILWSNAHAAFRTGGAGNCGNFADAIALAEDGDVVAQMIPARNSGSAVITKNLRLSGGWLPTENCAVNNQYFTETTDYLAYGFQYAAPYTRSELFSSGDSVLILEDANDPGFPHLGNLIIEHFILSGASANEGGGINGVISGSAHVLLDNVWLRGNQVLGDGGGVRLEVRDGSHLVIEDSAFYTNTADNFGGGLYVELREGSYLTIENTLFSENQALFGGGMYLVVYDTSQVFIRQTQFSANNTTSPNAHGGGGYIIMHGGRVTLDGVTFSGNEGGSTGGQGGGLFIQMDSGEVVIKNSQFVNNSAGQGGGLFVESMGSDSASVQIVNTRFEGNTPNAYHFEQTGSGTLITQLLNRSVYLPAVLKPAPTPVAYARINQITLDESFNFVVDFDTFNFTPVLPGVHLHFFFDTVSPENAGMPGSGPWKIYGGSTPFTDYHFGERPFGPDGAERMCVLVANADHTVRLGTGNCIKLP
;
A
#
# COMPACT_ATOMS: atom_id res chain seq x y z
N MET A 1 -33.17 -31.43 43.12
CA MET A 1 -33.35 -31.93 41.74
C MET A 1 -33.11 -30.79 40.77
N LYS A 2 -32.51 -31.06 39.60
CA LYS A 2 -32.45 -30.21 38.38
C LYS A 2 -31.78 -28.80 38.44
N SER A 3 -30.75 -28.64 37.59
CA SER A 3 -30.38 -27.42 36.83
C SER A 3 -31.13 -27.44 35.45
N PRO A 4 -30.87 -26.59 34.40
CA PRO A 4 -29.99 -25.42 34.18
C PRO A 4 -30.83 -24.11 33.99
N ARG A 5 -30.44 -22.94 33.43
CA ARG A 5 -29.31 -22.39 32.61
C ARG A 5 -28.70 -21.14 33.30
N TRP A 6 -27.51 -20.59 32.99
CA TRP A 6 -26.76 -20.24 31.75
C TRP A 6 -27.15 -18.92 31.06
N SER A 7 -26.13 -18.06 30.85
CA SER A 7 -25.96 -16.94 29.89
C SER A 7 -27.04 -15.84 29.75
N HIS A 8 -26.66 -14.58 30.02
CA HIS A 8 -26.89 -13.35 29.21
C HIS A 8 -26.56 -12.10 30.04
N LEU A 9 -25.34 -11.52 29.92
CA LEU A 9 -25.05 -10.12 30.38
C LEU A 9 -23.67 -9.55 30.00
N VAL A 10 -22.68 -10.38 29.62
CA VAL A 10 -21.33 -9.91 29.23
C VAL A 10 -21.11 -10.09 27.72
N SER A 11 -21.81 -9.31 26.90
CA SER A 11 -21.67 -9.32 25.43
C SER A 11 -22.16 -8.04 24.73
N LEU A 12 -22.30 -6.91 25.44
CA LEU A 12 -22.79 -5.64 24.85
C LEU A 12 -21.84 -4.44 25.01
N THR A 13 -20.78 -4.52 25.82
CA THR A 13 -19.93 -3.37 26.16
C THR A 13 -18.64 -3.25 25.36
N ILE A 14 -18.21 -4.30 24.65
CA ILE A 14 -16.98 -4.29 23.84
C ILE A 14 -17.28 -3.83 22.40
N PHE A 15 -18.36 -4.35 21.79
CA PHE A 15 -18.77 -3.96 20.43
C PHE A 15 -19.06 -2.46 20.30
N SER A 16 -19.63 -1.83 21.32
CA SER A 16 -19.94 -0.40 21.31
C SER A 16 -18.71 0.50 21.44
N LEU A 17 -17.58 0.04 22.00
CA LEU A 17 -16.39 0.87 22.14
C LEU A 17 -15.66 1.07 20.81
N VAL A 18 -15.51 0.01 20.02
CA VAL A 18 -14.82 0.06 18.71
C VAL A 18 -15.55 0.99 17.74
N ILE A 19 -16.89 0.89 17.69
CA ILE A 19 -17.74 1.79 16.89
C ILE A 19 -17.59 3.25 17.33
N VAL A 20 -17.50 3.52 18.64
CA VAL A 20 -17.33 4.88 19.17
C VAL A 20 -15.95 5.46 18.80
N PHE A 21 -14.87 4.69 18.83
CA PHE A 21 -13.55 5.20 18.44
C PHE A 21 -13.41 5.46 16.94
N ALA A 22 -13.98 4.59 16.08
CA ALA A 22 -14.02 4.84 14.64
C ALA A 22 -14.89 6.07 14.30
N ALA A 23 -16.06 6.20 14.92
CA ALA A 23 -16.90 7.40 14.78
C ALA A 23 -16.23 8.67 15.30
N LEU A 24 -15.47 8.61 16.39
CA LEU A 24 -14.75 9.78 16.95
C LEU A 24 -13.76 10.40 15.96
N PHE A 25 -13.12 9.62 15.10
CA PHE A 25 -12.18 10.15 14.10
C PHE A 25 -12.90 10.87 12.94
N ILE A 26 -14.04 10.33 12.48
CA ILE A 26 -14.93 11.04 11.54
C ILE A 26 -15.43 12.34 12.18
N LEU A 27 -15.89 12.29 13.43
CA LEU A 27 -16.49 13.41 14.15
C LEU A 27 -15.49 14.54 14.48
N TRP A 28 -14.20 14.27 14.63
CA TRP A 28 -13.23 15.32 14.99
C TRP A 28 -12.77 16.21 13.81
N SER A 29 -12.92 15.73 12.57
CA SER A 29 -12.57 16.48 11.36
C SER A 29 -13.79 16.99 10.59
N ASN A 30 -14.93 16.28 10.65
CA ASN A 30 -16.10 16.54 9.78
C ASN A 30 -17.36 16.95 10.57
N ALA A 31 -17.22 17.53 11.77
CA ALA A 31 -18.33 17.82 12.70
C ALA A 31 -19.51 18.68 12.17
N HIS A 32 -19.35 19.29 10.98
CA HIS A 32 -20.36 20.10 10.29
C HIS A 32 -20.39 19.80 8.76
N ALA A 33 -19.85 18.65 8.33
CA ALA A 33 -19.91 18.24 6.93
C ALA A 33 -21.23 17.49 6.67
N ALA A 34 -21.87 17.82 5.55
CA ALA A 34 -23.07 17.15 5.10
C ALA A 34 -22.74 15.85 4.35
N PHE A 35 -23.67 14.90 4.37
CA PHE A 35 -23.50 13.54 3.88
C PHE A 35 -24.51 13.21 2.79
N ARG A 36 -24.05 12.57 1.70
CA ARG A 36 -24.90 11.96 0.66
C ARG A 36 -24.63 10.48 0.55
N THR A 37 -25.68 9.67 0.54
CA THR A 37 -25.56 8.22 0.35
C THR A 37 -25.41 7.82 -1.11
N GLY A 38 -24.78 6.67 -1.38
CA GLY A 38 -24.90 5.92 -2.62
C GLY A 38 -24.99 4.41 -2.37
N GLY A 39 -25.58 3.65 -3.32
CA GLY A 39 -25.42 2.20 -3.39
C GLY A 39 -26.52 1.36 -2.76
N ALA A 40 -26.13 0.49 -1.81
CA ALA A 40 -27.02 -0.49 -1.19
C ALA A 40 -28.14 0.13 -0.32
N GLY A 41 -29.10 -0.69 0.13
CA GLY A 41 -30.19 -0.21 1.01
C GLY A 41 -31.12 0.83 0.39
N ASN A 42 -31.39 0.75 -0.92
CA ASN A 42 -32.12 1.77 -1.71
C ASN A 42 -31.47 3.16 -1.75
N CYS A 43 -30.19 3.29 -1.37
CA CYS A 43 -29.53 4.59 -1.23
C CYS A 43 -29.06 5.27 -2.53
N GLY A 44 -29.55 4.82 -3.69
CA GLY A 44 -29.27 5.42 -5.02
C GLY A 44 -28.02 4.85 -5.71
N ASN A 45 -27.50 5.58 -6.71
CA ASN A 45 -26.25 5.25 -7.41
C ASN A 45 -25.11 6.17 -6.93
N PHE A 46 -23.85 5.73 -7.01
CA PHE A 46 -22.71 6.50 -6.50
C PHE A 46 -22.30 7.69 -7.40
N ALA A 47 -22.34 7.53 -8.72
CA ALA A 47 -22.13 8.63 -9.67
C ALA A 47 -23.24 9.69 -9.55
N ASP A 48 -24.50 9.27 -9.38
CA ASP A 48 -25.62 10.17 -9.06
C ASP A 48 -25.37 10.95 -7.75
N ALA A 49 -24.79 10.31 -6.73
CA ALA A 49 -24.46 10.94 -5.46
C ALA A 49 -23.41 12.06 -5.62
N ILE A 50 -22.36 11.81 -6.43
CA ILE A 50 -21.29 12.78 -6.75
C ILE A 50 -21.82 13.92 -7.63
N ALA A 51 -22.65 13.60 -8.62
CA ALA A 51 -23.31 14.59 -9.49
C ALA A 51 -24.18 15.56 -8.67
N LEU A 52 -24.87 15.06 -7.64
CA LEU A 52 -25.70 15.84 -6.71
C LEU A 52 -24.92 16.51 -5.57
N ALA A 53 -23.64 16.18 -5.34
CA ALA A 53 -22.84 16.73 -4.24
C ALA A 53 -22.51 18.22 -4.41
N GLU A 54 -22.21 18.90 -3.31
CA GLU A 54 -21.69 20.27 -3.24
C GLU A 54 -20.29 20.26 -2.61
N ASP A 55 -19.52 21.35 -2.78
CA ASP A 55 -18.17 21.45 -2.24
C ASP A 55 -18.18 21.35 -0.70
N GLY A 56 -17.41 20.40 -0.17
CA GLY A 56 -17.36 20.04 1.24
C GLY A 56 -18.22 18.84 1.65
N ASP A 57 -19.05 18.30 0.74
CA ASP A 57 -19.88 17.12 1.04
C ASP A 57 -19.03 15.83 1.19
N VAL A 58 -19.47 14.97 2.11
CA VAL A 58 -19.04 13.57 2.21
C VAL A 58 -19.99 12.69 1.38
N VAL A 59 -19.46 11.94 0.42
CA VAL A 59 -20.24 11.00 -0.39
C VAL A 59 -19.95 9.58 0.06
N ALA A 60 -20.90 9.00 0.81
CA ALA A 60 -20.75 7.72 1.50
C ALA A 60 -21.34 6.56 0.67
N GLN A 61 -20.50 5.62 0.21
CA GLN A 61 -20.94 4.43 -0.53
C GLN A 61 -21.30 3.27 0.39
N MET A 62 -22.53 2.76 0.28
CA MET A 62 -23.04 1.65 1.08
C MET A 62 -22.64 0.28 0.52
N ILE A 63 -22.15 -0.59 1.40
CA ILE A 63 -21.85 -2.02 1.17
C ILE A 63 -23.17 -2.82 1.03
N PRO A 64 -23.27 -3.86 0.17
CA PRO A 64 -22.21 -4.51 -0.61
C PRO A 64 -22.00 -3.90 -2.01
N ALA A 65 -21.00 -4.45 -2.72
CA ALA A 65 -20.53 -4.06 -4.05
C ALA A 65 -21.65 -3.63 -5.04
N ARG A 66 -21.34 -2.61 -5.84
CA ARG A 66 -22.24 -2.08 -6.88
C ARG A 66 -21.48 -1.71 -8.14
N ASN A 67 -22.11 -1.95 -9.29
CA ASN A 67 -21.75 -1.23 -10.50
C ASN A 67 -22.23 0.22 -10.32
N SER A 68 -21.31 1.17 -10.32
CA SER A 68 -21.61 2.60 -10.23
C SER A 68 -21.86 3.25 -11.60
N GLY A 69 -21.45 2.60 -12.68
CA GLY A 69 -20.96 3.31 -13.86
C GLY A 69 -19.64 4.02 -13.56
N SER A 70 -19.19 4.84 -14.51
CA SER A 70 -18.13 5.81 -14.25
C SER A 70 -18.68 6.99 -13.44
N ALA A 71 -17.92 7.45 -12.44
CA ALA A 71 -18.27 8.66 -11.68
C ALA A 71 -17.25 9.78 -11.94
N VAL A 72 -17.74 10.89 -12.50
CA VAL A 72 -16.94 12.08 -12.82
C VAL A 72 -16.88 13.00 -11.59
N ILE A 73 -15.67 13.41 -11.21
CA ILE A 73 -15.37 14.22 -10.02
C ILE A 73 -14.83 15.59 -10.47
N THR A 74 -15.61 16.63 -10.16
CA THR A 74 -15.36 18.04 -10.53
C THR A 74 -15.53 18.98 -9.33
N LYS A 75 -15.42 18.44 -8.10
CA LYS A 75 -15.82 19.12 -6.86
C LYS A 75 -14.94 18.72 -5.69
N ASN A 76 -14.86 19.59 -4.69
CA ASN A 76 -14.07 19.40 -3.47
C ASN A 76 -14.79 18.44 -2.50
N LEU A 77 -14.54 17.14 -2.61
CA LEU A 77 -15.33 16.09 -1.94
C LEU A 77 -14.49 15.17 -1.03
N ARG A 78 -15.17 14.53 -0.07
CA ARG A 78 -14.69 13.33 0.61
C ARG A 78 -15.52 12.13 0.16
N LEU A 79 -14.99 11.33 -0.75
CA LEU A 79 -15.59 10.04 -1.12
C LEU A 79 -15.23 9.04 -0.01
N SER A 80 -16.23 8.44 0.64
CA SER A 80 -16.06 7.59 1.82
C SER A 80 -16.64 6.20 1.64
N GLY A 81 -15.79 5.17 1.67
CA GLY A 81 -16.20 3.76 1.70
C GLY A 81 -16.30 3.18 3.11
N GLY A 82 -16.68 1.90 3.22
CA GLY A 82 -16.73 1.17 4.49
C GLY A 82 -18.03 1.33 5.29
N TRP A 83 -19.12 1.77 4.65
CA TRP A 83 -20.40 2.03 5.31
C TRP A 83 -21.41 0.89 5.18
N LEU A 84 -22.07 0.56 6.29
CA LEU A 84 -23.09 -0.48 6.41
C LEU A 84 -24.46 0.13 6.77
N PRO A 85 -25.50 -0.03 5.92
CA PRO A 85 -26.85 0.40 6.25
C PRO A 85 -27.55 -0.61 7.18
N THR A 86 -27.99 -0.21 8.39
CA THR A 86 -28.91 -1.04 9.20
C THR A 86 -30.37 -0.85 8.82
N GLU A 87 -30.70 0.27 8.16
CA GLU A 87 -32.01 0.61 7.62
C GLU A 87 -31.90 0.98 6.13
N ASN A 88 -33.00 0.90 5.38
CA ASN A 88 -33.00 1.38 4.00
C ASN A 88 -33.14 2.91 3.96
N CYS A 89 -32.46 3.56 3.01
CA CYS A 89 -32.73 4.96 2.68
C CYS A 89 -34.20 5.16 2.27
N ALA A 90 -34.78 6.28 2.71
CA ALA A 90 -36.15 6.67 2.38
C ALA A 90 -36.27 7.27 0.97
N VAL A 91 -35.18 7.80 0.43
CA VAL A 91 -35.03 8.29 -0.95
C VAL A 91 -33.68 7.87 -1.52
N ASN A 92 -33.58 7.74 -2.85
CA ASN A 92 -32.29 7.60 -3.51
C ASN A 92 -31.39 8.80 -3.16
N ASN A 93 -30.11 8.55 -2.92
CA ASN A 93 -29.10 9.58 -2.69
C ASN A 93 -29.46 10.56 -1.56
N GLN A 94 -29.93 9.99 -0.45
CA GLN A 94 -30.43 10.75 0.70
C GLN A 94 -29.33 11.66 1.28
N TYR A 95 -29.70 12.93 1.45
CA TYR A 95 -28.86 13.99 2.00
C TYR A 95 -29.13 14.20 3.50
N PHE A 96 -28.08 14.46 4.25
CA PHE A 96 -28.10 14.79 5.67
C PHE A 96 -27.19 16.00 5.89
N THR A 97 -27.67 17.03 6.59
CA THR A 97 -26.88 18.25 6.84
C THR A 97 -25.75 18.05 7.84
N GLU A 98 -25.87 17.06 8.74
CA GLU A 98 -24.97 16.85 9.87
C GLU A 98 -24.58 15.38 10.01
N THR A 99 -23.33 15.11 10.39
CA THR A 99 -22.83 13.74 10.66
C THR A 99 -23.64 13.04 11.75
N THR A 100 -24.17 13.77 12.73
CA THR A 100 -24.98 13.21 13.82
C THR A 100 -26.29 12.62 13.32
N ASP A 101 -26.95 13.27 12.37
CA ASP A 101 -28.24 12.86 11.83
C ASP A 101 -28.07 11.65 10.90
N TYR A 102 -26.97 11.65 10.15
CA TYR A 102 -26.52 10.53 9.33
C TYR A 102 -26.29 9.25 10.17
N LEU A 103 -25.53 9.36 11.26
CA LEU A 103 -25.29 8.23 12.18
C LEU A 103 -26.57 7.81 12.93
N ALA A 104 -27.42 8.77 13.33
CA ALA A 104 -28.69 8.50 14.01
C ALA A 104 -29.72 7.80 13.12
N TYR A 105 -29.60 7.90 11.79
CA TYR A 105 -30.44 7.17 10.82
C TYR A 105 -30.12 5.66 10.76
N GLY A 106 -28.92 5.23 11.20
CA GLY A 106 -28.51 3.82 11.21
C GLY A 106 -27.43 3.44 10.19
N PHE A 107 -26.67 4.40 9.65
CA PHE A 107 -25.46 4.07 8.88
C PHE A 107 -24.28 3.83 9.83
N GLN A 108 -23.72 2.63 9.80
CA GLN A 108 -22.58 2.24 10.63
C GLN A 108 -21.28 2.29 9.81
N TYR A 109 -20.23 2.86 10.39
CA TYR A 109 -18.89 2.83 9.81
C TYR A 109 -18.16 1.56 10.28
N ALA A 110 -17.61 0.80 9.33
CA ALA A 110 -16.86 -0.44 9.58
C ALA A 110 -15.47 -0.46 8.92
N ALA A 111 -15.07 0.64 8.27
CA ALA A 111 -13.67 0.94 7.96
C ALA A 111 -12.83 1.08 9.26
N PRO A 112 -11.50 0.85 9.21
CA PRO A 112 -10.70 0.50 8.02
C PRO A 112 -10.83 -0.97 7.56
N TYR A 113 -11.55 -1.80 8.32
CA TYR A 113 -11.63 -3.26 8.12
C TYR A 113 -12.51 -3.66 6.92
N THR A 114 -13.56 -2.89 6.62
CA THR A 114 -14.40 -3.08 5.43
C THR A 114 -14.22 -1.93 4.45
N ARG A 115 -14.19 -2.25 3.16
CA ARG A 115 -14.15 -1.26 2.07
C ARG A 115 -15.41 -1.36 1.22
N SER A 116 -15.80 -0.25 0.60
CA SER A 116 -16.91 -0.23 -0.36
C SER A 116 -16.41 -0.52 -1.76
N GLU A 117 -16.96 -1.54 -2.42
CA GLU A 117 -16.54 -1.94 -3.77
C GLU A 117 -17.38 -1.27 -4.86
N LEU A 118 -16.69 -0.57 -5.75
CA LEU A 118 -17.19 0.01 -6.98
C LEU A 118 -16.55 -0.74 -8.16
N PHE A 119 -17.35 -0.95 -9.21
CA PHE A 119 -16.85 -1.49 -10.48
C PHE A 119 -17.56 -0.87 -11.68
N SER A 120 -16.85 -0.88 -12.80
CA SER A 120 -17.30 -0.45 -14.12
C SER A 120 -17.04 -1.58 -15.13
N SER A 121 -17.61 -1.49 -16.33
CA SER A 121 -17.48 -2.52 -17.37
C SER A 121 -17.35 -1.94 -18.78
N GLY A 122 -16.59 -0.84 -18.91
CA GLY A 122 -16.34 -0.16 -20.19
C GLY A 122 -15.51 1.13 -20.02
N ASP A 123 -15.75 1.88 -18.95
CA ASP A 123 -15.07 3.13 -18.63
C ASP A 123 -14.33 3.05 -17.28
N SER A 124 -13.48 4.04 -16.98
CA SER A 124 -12.83 4.18 -15.67
C SER A 124 -13.84 4.24 -14.52
N VAL A 125 -13.55 3.63 -13.35
CA VAL A 125 -14.52 3.66 -12.22
C VAL A 125 -14.72 5.08 -11.72
N LEU A 126 -13.64 5.84 -11.54
CA LEU A 126 -13.64 7.27 -11.22
C LEU A 126 -12.88 8.06 -12.30
N ILE A 127 -13.36 9.27 -12.60
CA ILE A 127 -12.70 10.22 -13.52
C ILE A 127 -12.51 11.54 -12.81
N LEU A 128 -11.27 12.06 -12.78
CA LEU A 128 -10.93 13.40 -12.29
C LEU A 128 -10.80 14.32 -13.50
N GLU A 129 -11.79 15.18 -13.74
CA GLU A 129 -11.74 16.13 -14.84
C GLU A 129 -10.79 17.31 -14.54
N ASP A 130 -10.21 17.87 -15.61
CA ASP A 130 -9.19 18.91 -15.50
C ASP A 130 -9.76 20.20 -14.90
N ALA A 131 -9.24 20.58 -13.73
CA ALA A 131 -9.59 21.81 -13.03
C ALA A 131 -9.39 23.08 -13.88
N ASN A 132 -8.63 23.02 -14.97
CA ASN A 132 -8.38 24.16 -15.86
C ASN A 132 -9.41 24.31 -17.01
N ASP A 133 -10.40 23.41 -17.15
CA ASP A 133 -11.55 23.65 -18.05
C ASP A 133 -12.53 24.66 -17.42
N PRO A 134 -12.80 25.82 -18.04
CA PRO A 134 -13.69 26.84 -17.49
C PRO A 134 -15.17 26.42 -17.39
N GLY A 135 -15.53 25.22 -17.86
CA GLY A 135 -16.84 24.60 -17.61
C GLY A 135 -17.00 24.02 -16.20
N PHE A 136 -15.90 23.77 -15.48
CA PHE A 136 -15.90 23.12 -14.16
C PHE A 136 -15.16 23.96 -13.11
N PRO A 137 -15.57 23.92 -11.83
CA PRO A 137 -14.84 24.61 -10.77
C PRO A 137 -13.53 23.86 -10.45
N HIS A 138 -12.50 24.59 -10.03
CA HIS A 138 -11.20 23.99 -9.72
C HIS A 138 -11.31 22.94 -8.60
N LEU A 139 -10.88 21.71 -8.89
CA LEU A 139 -10.57 20.71 -7.87
C LEU A 139 -9.42 21.24 -7.01
N GLY A 140 -9.65 21.48 -5.71
CA GLY A 140 -8.65 22.00 -4.78
C GLY A 140 -8.27 21.01 -3.68
N ASN A 141 -9.23 20.22 -3.19
CA ASN A 141 -9.01 19.14 -2.24
C ASN A 141 -9.98 17.98 -2.49
N LEU A 142 -9.45 16.77 -2.68
CA LEU A 142 -10.22 15.54 -2.88
C LEU A 142 -9.66 14.43 -1.98
N ILE A 143 -10.53 13.80 -1.18
CA ILE A 143 -10.19 12.61 -0.40
C ILE A 143 -11.00 11.44 -0.95
N ILE A 144 -10.34 10.33 -1.25
CA ILE A 144 -10.96 9.05 -1.62
C ILE A 144 -10.44 8.03 -0.62
N GLU A 145 -11.32 7.54 0.26
CA GLU A 145 -10.95 6.66 1.37
C GLU A 145 -11.71 5.33 1.34
N HIS A 146 -11.05 4.23 1.72
CA HIS A 146 -11.72 2.95 2.03
C HIS A 146 -12.53 2.32 0.89
N PHE A 147 -12.07 2.46 -0.36
CA PHE A 147 -12.69 1.86 -1.55
C PHE A 147 -11.98 0.61 -2.05
N ILE A 148 -12.72 -0.24 -2.77
CA ILE A 148 -12.18 -1.15 -3.77
C ILE A 148 -12.66 -0.66 -5.14
N LEU A 149 -11.74 -0.42 -6.08
CA LEU A 149 -12.02 0.01 -7.46
C LEU A 149 -11.58 -1.11 -8.41
N SER A 150 -12.52 -1.74 -9.12
CA SER A 150 -12.26 -3.03 -9.74
C SER A 150 -12.96 -3.28 -11.09
N GLY A 151 -12.41 -4.24 -11.83
CA GLY A 151 -13.05 -4.86 -13.00
C GLY A 151 -13.21 -3.96 -14.24
N ALA A 152 -12.71 -2.73 -14.20
CA ALA A 152 -12.87 -1.78 -15.29
C ALA A 152 -12.04 -2.18 -16.52
N SER A 153 -12.67 -2.12 -17.69
CA SER A 153 -12.09 -2.41 -19.00
C SER A 153 -11.93 -1.15 -19.86
N ALA A 154 -11.38 -0.09 -19.25
CA ALA A 154 -11.29 1.24 -19.84
C ALA A 154 -10.22 1.33 -20.94
N ASN A 155 -10.19 2.45 -21.68
CA ASN A 155 -9.03 2.76 -22.53
C ASN A 155 -7.78 3.05 -21.68
N GLU A 156 -7.94 3.81 -20.60
CA GLU A 156 -6.87 4.28 -19.70
C GLU A 156 -7.42 4.40 -18.28
N GLY A 157 -6.57 4.29 -17.25
CA GLY A 157 -6.91 4.60 -15.86
C GLY A 157 -8.11 3.81 -15.35
N GLY A 158 -7.98 2.48 -15.24
CA GLY A 158 -9.13 1.59 -15.06
C GLY A 158 -9.92 1.85 -13.77
N GLY A 159 -9.23 1.89 -12.63
CA GLY A 159 -9.85 2.33 -11.37
C GLY A 159 -10.03 3.86 -11.32
N ILE A 160 -9.00 4.62 -11.69
CA ILE A 160 -9.04 6.09 -11.74
C ILE A 160 -8.30 6.61 -12.99
N ASN A 161 -8.94 7.48 -13.77
CA ASN A 161 -8.28 8.29 -14.81
C ASN A 161 -8.43 9.79 -14.52
N GLY A 162 -7.56 10.65 -15.08
CA GLY A 162 -7.77 12.10 -15.06
C GLY A 162 -6.53 12.99 -15.01
N VAL A 163 -6.78 14.24 -14.60
CA VAL A 163 -5.78 15.31 -14.42
C VAL A 163 -5.94 15.95 -13.04
N ILE A 164 -4.83 16.32 -12.41
CA ILE A 164 -4.75 17.03 -11.14
C ILE A 164 -3.95 18.32 -11.38
N SER A 165 -4.67 19.45 -11.38
CA SER A 165 -4.22 20.78 -11.82
C SER A 165 -4.68 21.88 -10.84
N GLY A 166 -4.24 23.13 -11.03
CA GLY A 166 -4.64 24.25 -10.18
C GLY A 166 -4.10 24.26 -8.74
N SER A 167 -2.95 23.61 -8.48
CA SER A 167 -2.37 23.40 -7.13
C SER A 167 -3.27 22.60 -6.18
N ALA A 168 -3.98 21.61 -6.72
CA ALA A 168 -4.86 20.71 -5.97
C ALA A 168 -4.12 19.79 -5.00
N HIS A 169 -4.82 19.32 -3.97
CA HIS A 169 -4.41 18.19 -3.14
C HIS A 169 -5.37 17.01 -3.34
N VAL A 170 -4.84 15.83 -3.64
CA VAL A 170 -5.63 14.60 -3.79
C VAL A 170 -5.04 13.50 -2.91
N LEU A 171 -5.88 12.90 -2.06
CA LEU A 171 -5.51 11.82 -1.14
C LEU A 171 -6.27 10.54 -1.52
N LEU A 172 -5.53 9.47 -1.79
CA LEU A 172 -6.01 8.09 -1.83
C LEU A 172 -5.58 7.38 -0.55
N ASP A 173 -6.49 7.25 0.42
CA ASP A 173 -6.27 6.56 1.69
C ASP A 173 -6.92 5.17 1.67
N ASN A 174 -6.13 4.13 1.92
CA ASN A 174 -6.64 2.78 2.10
C ASN A 174 -7.51 2.28 0.92
N VAL A 175 -7.13 2.68 -0.30
CA VAL A 175 -7.84 2.37 -1.57
C VAL A 175 -7.21 1.16 -2.24
N TRP A 176 -8.05 0.22 -2.66
CA TRP A 176 -7.63 -1.04 -3.28
C TRP A 176 -8.05 -1.11 -4.74
N LEU A 177 -7.09 -1.06 -5.65
CA LEU A 177 -7.30 -1.11 -7.09
C LEU A 177 -6.95 -2.51 -7.59
N ARG A 178 -7.96 -3.25 -8.09
CA ARG A 178 -7.80 -4.68 -8.38
C ARG A 178 -8.46 -5.15 -9.67
N GLY A 179 -7.74 -5.98 -10.45
CA GLY A 179 -8.33 -6.68 -11.59
C GLY A 179 -8.88 -5.77 -12.69
N ASN A 180 -8.36 -4.55 -12.81
CA ASN A 180 -8.68 -3.63 -13.90
C ASN A 180 -7.76 -3.93 -15.10
N GLN A 181 -8.27 -3.85 -16.33
CA GLN A 181 -7.55 -4.22 -17.55
C GLN A 181 -7.78 -3.18 -18.65
N VAL A 182 -6.77 -2.37 -18.98
CA VAL A 182 -6.89 -1.27 -19.95
C VAL A 182 -6.06 -1.47 -21.22
N LEU A 183 -6.54 -0.94 -22.35
CA LEU A 183 -5.86 -1.02 -23.67
C LEU A 183 -4.78 0.05 -23.89
N GLY A 184 -4.64 0.98 -22.94
CA GLY A 184 -3.66 2.05 -22.91
C GLY A 184 -2.85 2.01 -21.63
N ASP A 185 -2.88 3.10 -20.86
CA ASP A 185 -2.02 3.33 -19.70
C ASP A 185 -2.77 3.28 -18.37
N GLY A 186 -2.07 2.90 -17.30
CA GLY A 186 -2.55 2.99 -15.92
C GLY A 186 -3.67 1.99 -15.61
N GLY A 187 -3.37 0.70 -15.56
CA GLY A 187 -4.39 -0.34 -15.36
C GLY A 187 -5.22 -0.11 -14.09
N GLY A 188 -4.56 0.16 -12.96
CA GLY A 188 -5.20 0.69 -11.76
C GLY A 188 -5.50 2.19 -11.85
N VAL A 189 -4.47 3.03 -12.00
CA VAL A 189 -4.60 4.50 -12.14
C VAL A 189 -3.77 5.06 -13.28
N ARG A 190 -4.33 6.01 -14.05
CA ARG A 190 -3.59 6.94 -14.92
C ARG A 190 -3.88 8.36 -14.46
N LEU A 191 -2.87 9.14 -14.07
CA LEU A 191 -3.03 10.56 -13.75
C LEU A 191 -1.91 11.43 -14.34
N GLU A 192 -2.27 12.65 -14.75
CA GLU A 192 -1.34 13.76 -14.92
C GLU A 192 -1.44 14.69 -13.72
N VAL A 193 -0.32 15.12 -13.14
CA VAL A 193 -0.25 16.04 -12.00
C VAL A 193 0.62 17.23 -12.39
N ARG A 194 0.09 18.44 -12.26
CA ARG A 194 0.71 19.68 -12.77
C ARG A 194 0.34 20.91 -11.94
N ASP A 195 0.67 22.13 -12.37
CA ASP A 195 0.37 23.37 -11.64
C ASP A 195 0.81 23.35 -10.15
N GLY A 196 1.91 22.67 -9.81
CA GLY A 196 2.37 22.50 -8.42
C GLY A 196 1.50 21.61 -7.52
N SER A 197 0.51 20.91 -8.06
CA SER A 197 -0.45 20.06 -7.34
C SER A 197 0.21 18.82 -6.70
N HIS A 198 -0.47 18.19 -5.73
CA HIS A 198 0.06 17.10 -4.92
C HIS A 198 -0.90 15.89 -4.87
N LEU A 199 -0.44 14.75 -5.36
CA LEU A 199 -1.08 13.44 -5.19
C LEU A 199 -0.42 12.67 -4.03
N VAL A 200 -1.23 12.22 -3.07
CA VAL A 200 -0.86 11.35 -1.95
C VAL A 200 -1.58 10.01 -2.09
N ILE A 201 -0.85 8.93 -1.87
CA ILE A 201 -1.34 7.55 -1.90
C ILE A 201 -0.78 6.86 -0.65
N GLU A 202 -1.63 6.49 0.30
CA GLU A 202 -1.22 5.87 1.56
C GLU A 202 -2.08 4.67 1.97
N ASP A 203 -1.48 3.73 2.70
CA ASP A 203 -2.04 2.46 3.20
C ASP A 203 -2.84 1.64 2.14
N SER A 204 -2.52 1.85 0.86
CA SER A 204 -3.29 1.43 -0.32
C SER A 204 -2.71 0.19 -1.01
N ALA A 205 -3.46 -0.40 -1.95
CA ALA A 205 -3.00 -1.57 -2.70
C ALA A 205 -3.41 -1.53 -4.18
N PHE A 206 -2.48 -1.88 -5.06
CA PHE A 206 -2.64 -1.97 -6.51
C PHE A 206 -2.26 -3.39 -6.89
N TYR A 207 -3.22 -4.25 -7.24
CA TYR A 207 -2.89 -5.64 -7.52
C TYR A 207 -3.67 -6.30 -8.66
N THR A 208 -2.99 -7.21 -9.36
CA THR A 208 -3.51 -7.92 -10.54
C THR A 208 -4.16 -7.00 -11.58
N ASN A 209 -3.67 -5.77 -11.76
CA ASN A 209 -4.13 -4.86 -12.81
C ASN A 209 -3.23 -4.96 -14.05
N THR A 210 -3.80 -4.74 -15.22
CA THR A 210 -3.11 -4.87 -16.52
C THR A 210 -3.30 -3.62 -17.38
N ALA A 211 -2.23 -3.19 -18.04
CA ALA A 211 -2.25 -2.15 -19.06
C ALA A 211 -1.54 -2.66 -20.32
N ASP A 212 -2.11 -2.51 -21.51
CA ASP A 212 -1.42 -2.97 -22.74
C ASP A 212 -0.16 -2.12 -23.07
N ASN A 213 -0.09 -0.88 -22.57
CA ASN A 213 1.06 0.02 -22.75
C ASN A 213 1.84 0.24 -21.44
N PHE A 214 1.55 1.29 -20.65
CA PHE A 214 2.41 1.73 -19.55
C PHE A 214 1.71 1.68 -18.18
N GLY A 215 2.41 1.21 -17.13
CA GLY A 215 1.96 1.33 -15.75
C GLY A 215 0.80 0.41 -15.38
N GLY A 216 1.07 -0.88 -15.16
CA GLY A 216 0.01 -1.87 -14.93
C GLY A 216 -0.81 -1.58 -13.67
N GLY A 217 -0.14 -1.30 -12.55
CA GLY A 217 -0.79 -0.76 -11.36
C GLY A 217 -1.05 0.75 -11.47
N LEU A 218 -0.01 1.53 -11.77
CA LEU A 218 -0.04 2.99 -11.71
C LEU A 218 0.76 3.63 -12.83
N TYR A 219 0.17 4.60 -13.54
CA TYR A 219 0.84 5.57 -14.41
C TYR A 219 0.68 6.98 -13.82
N VAL A 220 1.77 7.71 -13.58
CA VAL A 220 1.72 9.14 -13.22
C VAL A 220 2.73 9.97 -13.98
N GLU A 221 2.25 11.08 -14.54
CA GLU A 221 3.05 12.09 -15.21
C GLU A 221 3.09 13.38 -14.36
N LEU A 222 4.28 13.86 -14.00
CA LEU A 222 4.47 14.99 -13.08
C LEU A 222 5.15 16.19 -13.74
N ARG A 223 4.40 17.29 -13.90
CA ARG A 223 4.84 18.54 -14.55
C ARG A 223 4.87 19.71 -13.57
N GLU A 224 5.57 20.78 -13.95
CA GLU A 224 5.40 22.13 -13.37
C GLU A 224 5.64 22.23 -11.84
N GLY A 225 6.52 21.39 -11.29
CA GLY A 225 6.87 21.43 -9.87
C GLY A 225 5.83 20.73 -8.96
N SER A 226 5.04 19.83 -9.52
CA SER A 226 4.07 18.97 -8.80
C SER A 226 4.73 17.91 -7.91
N TYR A 227 3.91 17.27 -7.07
CA TYR A 227 4.33 16.33 -6.05
C TYR A 227 3.57 15.00 -6.13
N LEU A 228 4.29 13.89 -5.98
CA LEU A 228 3.73 12.56 -5.73
C LEU A 228 4.31 12.03 -4.41
N THR A 229 3.43 11.54 -3.53
CA THR A 229 3.81 10.81 -2.32
C THR A 229 3.11 9.46 -2.30
N ILE A 230 3.87 8.38 -2.15
CA ILE A 230 3.36 7.03 -1.98
C ILE A 230 3.97 6.47 -0.68
N GLU A 231 3.16 6.13 0.32
CA GLU A 231 3.63 5.57 1.58
C GLU A 231 2.86 4.28 1.95
N ASN A 232 3.52 3.32 2.62
CA ASN A 232 2.93 2.05 3.11
C ASN A 232 2.12 1.23 2.07
N THR A 233 2.37 1.41 0.78
CA THR A 233 1.50 0.90 -0.30
C THR A 233 2.04 -0.40 -0.90
N LEU A 234 1.15 -1.28 -1.39
CA LEU A 234 1.50 -2.52 -2.09
C LEU A 234 1.20 -2.43 -3.59
N PHE A 235 2.15 -2.82 -4.44
CA PHE A 235 1.98 -3.08 -5.87
C PHE A 235 2.28 -4.55 -6.14
N SER A 236 1.27 -5.40 -6.37
CA SER A 236 1.48 -6.86 -6.57
C SER A 236 0.89 -7.42 -7.85
N GLU A 237 1.62 -8.28 -8.58
CA GLU A 237 1.12 -9.06 -9.73
C GLU A 237 0.54 -8.22 -10.89
N ASN A 238 0.85 -6.92 -10.96
CA ASN A 238 0.40 -6.05 -12.05
C ASN A 238 1.27 -6.23 -13.31
N GLN A 239 0.70 -5.96 -14.48
CA GLN A 239 1.31 -6.26 -15.78
C GLN A 239 1.21 -5.09 -16.76
N ALA A 240 2.30 -4.77 -17.47
CA ALA A 240 2.29 -3.78 -18.56
C ALA A 240 3.36 -4.04 -19.61
N LEU A 241 3.27 -3.40 -20.79
CA LEU A 241 4.36 -3.41 -21.77
C LEU A 241 5.59 -2.66 -21.24
N PHE A 242 5.44 -1.65 -20.37
CA PHE A 242 6.54 -1.11 -19.55
C PHE A 242 6.01 -0.66 -18.18
N GLY A 243 6.80 -0.86 -17.12
CA GLY A 243 6.40 -0.47 -15.76
C GLY A 243 5.25 -1.35 -15.24
N GLY A 244 5.47 -2.65 -15.07
CA GLY A 244 4.45 -3.62 -14.69
C GLY A 244 3.69 -3.21 -13.42
N GLY A 245 4.41 -2.92 -12.33
CA GLY A 245 3.84 -2.33 -11.12
C GLY A 245 3.50 -0.85 -11.29
N MET A 246 4.45 -0.05 -11.76
CA MET A 246 4.33 1.41 -11.86
C MET A 246 5.15 1.99 -13.01
N TYR A 247 4.64 3.03 -13.66
CA TYR A 247 5.33 3.85 -14.65
C TYR A 247 5.23 5.33 -14.25
N LEU A 248 6.37 6.01 -14.13
CA LEU A 248 6.43 7.44 -13.77
C LEU A 248 7.18 8.26 -14.83
N VAL A 249 6.70 9.47 -15.09
CA VAL A 249 7.41 10.47 -15.90
C VAL A 249 7.54 11.76 -15.10
N VAL A 250 8.76 12.24 -14.88
CA VAL A 250 9.06 13.40 -14.01
C VAL A 250 9.73 14.51 -14.81
N TYR A 251 9.06 15.67 -14.87
CA TYR A 251 9.54 16.88 -15.55
C TYR A 251 10.01 17.97 -14.57
N ASP A 252 10.66 18.99 -15.14
CA ASP A 252 10.90 20.30 -14.52
C ASP A 252 11.59 20.25 -13.14
N THR A 253 10.85 20.60 -12.09
CA THR A 253 11.30 20.61 -10.68
C THR A 253 10.44 19.73 -9.79
N SER A 254 9.58 18.90 -10.39
CA SER A 254 8.60 18.04 -9.71
C SER A 254 9.29 17.00 -8.80
N GLN A 255 8.60 16.57 -7.74
CA GLN A 255 9.19 15.73 -6.70
C GLN A 255 8.35 14.50 -6.38
N VAL A 256 9.02 13.34 -6.32
CA VAL A 256 8.40 12.05 -5.97
C VAL A 256 9.02 11.50 -4.70
N PHE A 257 8.19 11.10 -3.74
CA PHE A 257 8.59 10.40 -2.53
C PHE A 257 7.85 9.06 -2.45
N ILE A 258 8.58 7.95 -2.47
CA ILE A 258 8.02 6.61 -2.25
C ILE A 258 8.67 6.04 -0.99
N ARG A 259 7.87 5.66 0.01
CA ARG A 259 8.37 5.24 1.32
C ARG A 259 7.67 3.99 1.84
N GLN A 260 8.43 3.03 2.35
CA GLN A 260 7.86 1.84 3.02
C GLN A 260 6.90 1.02 2.11
N THR A 261 7.02 1.18 0.80
CA THR A 261 6.19 0.59 -0.26
C THR A 261 6.79 -0.73 -0.74
N GLN A 262 5.96 -1.71 -1.09
CA GLN A 262 6.40 -2.96 -1.72
C GLN A 262 5.93 -3.04 -3.19
N PHE A 263 6.83 -3.51 -4.06
CA PHE A 263 6.55 -3.93 -5.43
C PHE A 263 6.88 -5.42 -5.54
N SER A 264 5.88 -6.29 -5.67
CA SER A 264 6.02 -7.76 -5.65
C SER A 264 5.46 -8.44 -6.90
N ALA A 265 6.20 -9.38 -7.49
CA ALA A 265 5.72 -10.25 -8.57
C ALA A 265 5.08 -9.54 -9.79
N ASN A 266 5.33 -8.24 -9.98
CA ASN A 266 4.85 -7.50 -11.15
C ASN A 266 5.70 -7.88 -12.38
N ASN A 267 5.09 -7.93 -13.56
CA ASN A 267 5.74 -8.46 -14.76
C ASN A 267 5.57 -7.53 -15.97
N THR A 268 6.49 -7.58 -16.92
CA THR A 268 6.32 -6.97 -18.24
C THR A 268 5.75 -7.94 -19.27
N THR A 269 4.85 -7.48 -20.13
CA THR A 269 4.13 -8.34 -21.11
C THR A 269 4.97 -8.75 -22.35
N SER A 270 6.23 -8.32 -22.46
CA SER A 270 7.07 -8.52 -23.64
C SER A 270 8.53 -8.89 -23.31
N PRO A 271 9.18 -9.82 -24.04
CA PRO A 271 10.58 -10.20 -23.81
C PRO A 271 11.61 -9.06 -23.93
N ASN A 272 11.24 -7.93 -24.54
CA ASN A 272 12.12 -6.76 -24.70
C ASN A 272 11.71 -5.56 -23.83
N ALA A 273 10.75 -5.74 -22.91
CA ALA A 273 10.22 -4.67 -22.08
C ALA A 273 11.04 -4.40 -20.81
N HIS A 274 10.94 -3.18 -20.28
CA HIS A 274 11.72 -2.72 -19.13
C HIS A 274 10.81 -2.39 -17.94
N GLY A 275 11.35 -2.54 -16.72
CA GLY A 275 10.67 -2.15 -15.49
C GLY A 275 9.54 -3.10 -15.08
N GLY A 276 9.86 -4.27 -14.54
CA GLY A 276 8.86 -5.22 -14.02
C GLY A 276 8.11 -4.65 -12.80
N GLY A 277 8.85 -4.35 -11.73
CA GLY A 277 8.31 -3.66 -10.55
C GLY A 277 7.99 -2.20 -10.84
N GLY A 278 8.83 -1.51 -11.61
CA GLY A 278 8.45 -0.23 -12.20
C GLY A 278 9.47 0.38 -13.17
N TYR A 279 9.05 1.45 -13.83
CA TYR A 279 9.80 2.24 -14.80
C TYR A 279 9.71 3.73 -14.41
N ILE A 280 10.82 4.46 -14.44
CA ILE A 280 10.85 5.90 -14.15
C ILE A 280 11.61 6.65 -15.25
N ILE A 281 10.98 7.65 -15.87
CA ILE A 281 11.63 8.63 -16.77
C ILE A 281 11.88 9.92 -16.01
N MET A 282 13.13 10.39 -16.03
CA MET A 282 13.59 11.64 -15.42
C MET A 282 14.00 12.64 -16.51
N HIS A 283 13.11 13.56 -16.86
CA HIS A 283 13.45 14.73 -17.65
C HIS A 283 13.92 15.90 -16.76
N GLY A 284 13.55 15.89 -15.47
CA GLY A 284 13.97 16.85 -14.45
C GLY A 284 13.63 16.37 -13.03
N GLY A 285 13.53 17.30 -12.09
CA GLY A 285 13.01 17.03 -10.75
C GLY A 285 13.87 16.10 -9.87
N ARG A 286 13.23 15.50 -8.85
CA ARG A 286 13.85 14.53 -7.93
C ARG A 286 12.91 13.39 -7.56
N VAL A 287 13.42 12.15 -7.60
CA VAL A 287 12.76 10.97 -7.03
C VAL A 287 13.52 10.50 -5.77
N THR A 288 12.80 10.20 -4.69
CA THR A 288 13.34 9.59 -3.48
C THR A 288 12.59 8.31 -3.14
N LEU A 289 13.30 7.19 -3.11
CA LEU A 289 12.81 5.88 -2.63
C LEU A 289 13.44 5.60 -1.26
N ASP A 290 12.64 5.42 -0.21
CA ASP A 290 13.14 5.20 1.17
C ASP A 290 12.47 4.00 1.85
N GLY A 291 13.24 2.93 2.13
CA GLY A 291 12.69 1.71 2.72
C GLY A 291 11.76 0.92 1.78
N VAL A 292 11.91 1.10 0.47
CA VAL A 292 11.09 0.46 -0.57
C VAL A 292 11.62 -0.94 -0.87
N THR A 293 10.74 -1.92 -1.10
CA THR A 293 11.13 -3.29 -1.43
C THR A 293 10.62 -3.69 -2.82
N PHE A 294 11.53 -4.02 -3.73
CA PHE A 294 11.23 -4.67 -5.01
C PHE A 294 11.56 -6.16 -4.89
N SER A 295 10.56 -7.03 -4.90
CA SER A 295 10.71 -8.47 -4.66
C SER A 295 10.09 -9.36 -5.75
N GLY A 296 10.90 -10.14 -6.46
CA GLY A 296 10.42 -11.15 -7.41
C GLY A 296 9.73 -10.60 -8.66
N ASN A 297 9.98 -9.34 -9.03
CA ASN A 297 9.41 -8.74 -10.24
C ASN A 297 10.22 -9.15 -11.48
N GLU A 298 9.56 -9.25 -12.63
CA GLU A 298 10.17 -9.70 -13.89
C GLU A 298 10.06 -8.62 -14.99
N GLY A 299 11.20 -8.26 -15.57
CA GLY A 299 11.30 -7.52 -16.82
C GLY A 299 11.62 -8.45 -17.99
N GLY A 300 11.50 -7.97 -19.22
CA GLY A 300 11.62 -8.78 -20.43
C GLY A 300 12.89 -9.63 -20.48
N SER A 301 12.73 -10.93 -20.70
CA SER A 301 13.81 -11.92 -20.54
C SER A 301 14.85 -11.98 -21.66
N THR A 302 14.69 -11.22 -22.76
CA THR A 302 15.68 -11.17 -23.87
C THR A 302 16.35 -9.80 -24.01
N GLY A 303 15.56 -8.74 -24.17
CA GLY A 303 16.04 -7.36 -24.31
C GLY A 303 15.66 -6.46 -23.14
N GLY A 304 14.84 -6.96 -22.22
CA GLY A 304 14.34 -6.20 -21.09
C GLY A 304 15.40 -5.84 -20.06
N GLN A 305 15.14 -4.76 -19.34
CA GLN A 305 16.07 -4.13 -18.40
C GLN A 305 15.32 -3.76 -17.12
N GLY A 306 15.97 -3.87 -15.95
CA GLY A 306 15.40 -3.39 -14.70
C GLY A 306 14.19 -4.21 -14.23
N GLY A 307 14.41 -5.47 -13.85
CA GLY A 307 13.33 -6.36 -13.41
C GLY A 307 12.58 -5.82 -12.20
N GLY A 308 13.30 -5.40 -11.16
CA GLY A 308 12.75 -4.62 -10.05
C GLY A 308 12.41 -3.19 -10.49
N LEU A 309 13.40 -2.45 -10.97
CA LEU A 309 13.24 -1.05 -11.39
C LEU A 309 14.10 -0.71 -12.62
N PHE A 310 13.50 -0.06 -13.62
CA PHE A 310 14.19 0.62 -14.70
C PHE A 310 14.12 2.14 -14.52
N ILE A 311 15.21 2.85 -14.78
CA ILE A 311 15.27 4.32 -14.71
C ILE A 311 15.96 4.87 -15.96
N GLN A 312 15.30 5.77 -16.67
CA GLN A 312 15.84 6.52 -17.80
C GLN A 312 16.06 7.97 -17.38
N MET A 313 17.24 8.55 -17.61
CA MET A 313 17.57 9.90 -17.15
C MET A 313 18.15 10.80 -18.25
N ASP A 314 17.42 11.87 -18.56
CA ASP A 314 17.96 13.01 -19.31
C ASP A 314 18.65 14.00 -18.36
N SER A 315 18.04 14.25 -17.20
CA SER A 315 18.59 15.10 -16.13
C SER A 315 18.03 14.71 -14.74
N GLY A 316 18.34 15.49 -13.70
CA GLY A 316 17.70 15.37 -12.39
C GLY A 316 18.42 14.45 -11.40
N GLU A 317 17.72 14.10 -10.30
CA GLU A 317 18.28 13.31 -9.20
C GLU A 317 17.38 12.16 -8.75
N VAL A 318 17.97 10.97 -8.57
CA VAL A 318 17.33 9.83 -7.91
C VAL A 318 18.10 9.46 -6.64
N VAL A 319 17.39 9.31 -5.52
CA VAL A 319 17.95 8.84 -4.24
C VAL A 319 17.24 7.56 -3.82
N ILE A 320 17.95 6.43 -3.80
CA ILE A 320 17.45 5.12 -3.39
C ILE A 320 18.13 4.71 -2.08
N LYS A 321 17.40 4.78 -0.95
CA LYS A 321 17.97 4.55 0.38
C LYS A 321 17.17 3.57 1.23
N ASN A 322 17.88 2.83 2.10
CA ASN A 322 17.32 1.84 3.03
C ASN A 322 16.47 0.74 2.36
N SER A 323 16.57 0.59 1.04
CA SER A 323 15.66 -0.20 0.21
C SER A 323 16.18 -1.61 -0.05
N GLN A 324 15.35 -2.48 -0.64
CA GLN A 324 15.72 -3.86 -0.97
C GLN A 324 15.30 -4.22 -2.40
N PHE A 325 16.19 -4.90 -3.13
CA PHE A 325 15.93 -5.51 -4.44
C PHE A 325 16.26 -7.00 -4.34
N VAL A 326 15.23 -7.85 -4.28
CA VAL A 326 15.35 -9.28 -3.97
C VAL A 326 14.72 -10.13 -5.08
N ASN A 327 15.46 -11.11 -5.61
CA ASN A 327 14.98 -12.13 -6.56
C ASN A 327 14.32 -11.61 -7.86
N ASN A 328 14.56 -10.37 -8.27
CA ASN A 328 13.99 -9.80 -9.50
C ASN A 328 14.79 -10.24 -10.75
N SER A 329 14.13 -10.45 -11.89
CA SER A 329 14.73 -10.97 -13.13
C SER A 329 14.50 -10.05 -14.33
N ALA A 330 15.46 -9.97 -15.25
CA ALA A 330 15.31 -9.34 -16.57
C ALA A 330 16.41 -9.84 -17.52
N GLY A 331 16.39 -9.45 -18.80
CA GLY A 331 17.53 -9.64 -19.70
C GLY A 331 18.81 -8.96 -19.19
N GLN A 332 18.69 -7.77 -18.59
CA GLN A 332 19.78 -7.03 -17.95
C GLN A 332 19.34 -6.31 -16.66
N GLY A 333 20.25 -6.17 -15.69
CA GLY A 333 20.01 -5.41 -14.45
C GLY A 333 18.75 -5.86 -13.70
N GLY A 334 18.67 -7.14 -13.34
CA GLY A 334 17.48 -7.77 -12.76
C GLY A 334 16.91 -7.02 -11.56
N GLY A 335 17.75 -6.52 -10.65
CA GLY A 335 17.29 -5.66 -9.55
C GLY A 335 16.99 -4.24 -10.02
N LEU A 336 18.02 -3.54 -10.49
CA LEU A 336 17.95 -2.16 -10.95
C LEU A 336 18.70 -1.98 -12.28
N PHE A 337 18.14 -1.23 -13.21
CA PHE A 337 18.86 -0.72 -14.38
C PHE A 337 18.68 0.80 -14.45
N VAL A 338 19.77 1.53 -14.68
CA VAL A 338 19.77 2.98 -14.91
C VAL A 338 20.44 3.27 -16.23
N GLU A 339 19.75 3.96 -17.14
CA GLU A 339 20.33 4.57 -18.33
C GLU A 339 20.34 6.10 -18.20
N SER A 340 21.38 6.77 -18.71
CA SER A 340 21.36 8.21 -18.97
C SER A 340 21.61 8.53 -20.43
N MET A 341 20.59 9.12 -21.08
CA MET A 341 20.57 9.46 -22.51
C MET A 341 20.77 10.97 -22.78
N GLY A 342 20.58 11.83 -21.78
CA GLY A 342 20.60 13.28 -21.93
C GLY A 342 21.99 13.90 -22.18
N SER A 343 21.97 15.18 -22.55
CA SER A 343 23.14 16.06 -22.64
C SER A 343 23.54 16.70 -21.30
N ASP A 344 22.69 16.58 -20.29
CA ASP A 344 22.78 17.37 -19.06
C ASP A 344 23.36 16.52 -17.90
N SER A 345 23.35 17.08 -16.69
CA SER A 345 23.82 16.35 -15.50
C SER A 345 22.67 15.56 -14.86
N ALA A 346 22.86 14.24 -14.76
CA ALA A 346 21.99 13.32 -14.05
C ALA A 346 22.72 12.76 -12.83
N SER A 347 22.00 12.42 -11.75
CA SER A 347 22.62 11.90 -10.53
C SER A 347 21.80 10.79 -9.88
N VAL A 348 22.48 9.75 -9.41
CA VAL A 348 21.87 8.61 -8.71
C VAL A 348 22.66 8.28 -7.45
N GLN A 349 22.03 8.47 -6.30
CA GLN A 349 22.58 8.09 -4.98
C GLN A 349 21.93 6.81 -4.50
N ILE A 350 22.71 5.78 -4.15
CA ILE A 350 22.23 4.53 -3.56
C ILE A 350 22.87 4.34 -2.18
N VAL A 351 22.06 4.30 -1.12
CA VAL A 351 22.53 4.41 0.27
C VAL A 351 21.87 3.37 1.18
N ASN A 352 22.65 2.42 1.72
CA ASN A 352 22.12 1.38 2.61
C ASN A 352 21.02 0.50 1.96
N THR A 353 21.18 0.18 0.67
CA THR A 353 20.20 -0.56 -0.14
C THR A 353 20.71 -1.97 -0.48
N ARG A 354 19.94 -3.01 -0.15
CA ARG A 354 20.27 -4.44 -0.36
C ARG A 354 19.95 -4.87 -1.79
N PHE A 355 20.83 -5.67 -2.39
CA PHE A 355 20.57 -6.38 -3.65
C PHE A 355 20.90 -7.87 -3.46
N GLU A 356 19.95 -8.76 -3.72
CA GLU A 356 20.10 -10.20 -3.48
C GLU A 356 19.29 -11.03 -4.49
N GLY A 357 19.82 -12.17 -4.93
CA GLY A 357 19.12 -13.15 -5.79
C GLY A 357 18.70 -12.68 -7.19
N ASN A 358 18.84 -11.39 -7.52
CA ASN A 358 18.42 -10.84 -8.81
C ASN A 358 19.26 -11.38 -9.99
N THR A 359 18.63 -11.60 -11.15
CA THR A 359 19.26 -12.25 -12.32
C THR A 359 19.13 -11.42 -13.61
N PRO A 360 20.14 -11.46 -14.52
CA PRO A 360 21.47 -12.05 -14.36
C PRO A 360 22.40 -11.21 -13.47
N ASN A 361 22.11 -9.91 -13.31
CA ASN A 361 22.94 -8.96 -12.56
C ASN A 361 22.11 -8.25 -11.49
N ALA A 362 22.73 -7.97 -10.34
CA ALA A 362 22.11 -7.23 -9.24
C ALA A 362 21.63 -5.83 -9.66
N TYR A 363 22.49 -5.08 -10.35
CA TYR A 363 22.18 -3.77 -10.90
C TYR A 363 23.04 -3.48 -12.14
N HIS A 364 22.66 -2.47 -12.93
CA HIS A 364 23.42 -1.96 -14.07
C HIS A 364 23.30 -0.42 -14.17
N PHE A 365 24.34 0.23 -14.69
CA PHE A 365 24.38 1.67 -14.98
C PHE A 365 25.00 1.88 -16.36
N GLU A 366 24.28 2.54 -17.26
CA GLU A 366 24.72 2.86 -18.61
C GLU A 366 24.61 4.38 -18.87
N GLN A 367 25.54 4.92 -19.66
CA GLN A 367 25.47 6.29 -20.17
C GLN A 367 25.71 6.26 -21.68
N THR A 368 24.63 6.51 -22.42
CA THR A 368 24.57 6.60 -23.88
C THR A 368 24.55 8.06 -24.35
N GLY A 369 24.08 8.97 -23.49
CA GLY A 369 24.08 10.42 -23.69
C GLY A 369 25.44 11.10 -23.56
N SER A 370 25.52 12.35 -24.02
CA SER A 370 26.72 13.20 -23.96
C SER A 370 26.90 13.97 -22.65
N GLY A 371 25.94 13.84 -21.72
CA GLY A 371 25.94 14.49 -20.42
C GLY A 371 26.87 13.85 -19.39
N THR A 372 26.46 13.83 -18.12
CA THR A 372 27.25 13.22 -17.05
C THR A 372 26.35 12.58 -15.99
N LEU A 373 26.43 11.26 -15.85
CA LEU A 373 25.74 10.47 -14.85
C LEU A 373 26.61 10.29 -13.60
N ILE A 374 26.31 11.04 -12.53
CA ILE A 374 27.00 10.95 -11.25
C ILE A 374 26.37 9.83 -10.41
N THR A 375 26.99 8.65 -10.38
CA THR A 375 26.59 7.55 -9.51
C THR A 375 27.32 7.60 -8.17
N GLN A 376 26.60 7.44 -7.06
CA GLN A 376 27.17 7.34 -5.71
C GLN A 376 26.57 6.15 -4.96
N LEU A 377 27.25 5.01 -4.99
CA LEU A 377 26.92 3.87 -4.13
C LEU A 377 27.54 4.08 -2.74
N LEU A 378 26.81 4.82 -1.89
CA LEU A 378 27.10 4.99 -0.46
C LEU A 378 26.54 3.83 0.39
N ASN A 379 26.21 2.71 -0.26
CA ASN A 379 26.26 1.39 0.35
C ASN A 379 27.64 1.19 0.99
N ARG A 380 27.77 1.48 2.29
CA ARG A 380 28.86 0.92 3.06
C ARG A 380 28.74 -0.58 2.95
N SER A 381 29.69 -1.22 2.28
CA SER A 381 29.94 -2.65 2.37
C SER A 381 30.49 -3.01 3.75
N VAL A 382 29.73 -2.66 4.79
CA VAL A 382 29.58 -3.51 5.95
C VAL A 382 28.86 -4.77 5.42
N TYR A 383 29.66 -5.66 4.81
CA TYR A 383 29.67 -7.01 5.35
C TYR A 383 29.69 -6.82 6.86
N LEU A 384 28.55 -7.03 7.51
CA LEU A 384 28.55 -7.32 8.92
C LEU A 384 29.21 -8.70 8.99
N PRO A 385 30.48 -8.86 9.42
CA PRO A 385 30.84 -10.13 10.03
C PRO A 385 29.79 -10.31 11.12
N ALA A 386 28.97 -11.36 10.99
CA ALA A 386 27.69 -11.49 11.70
C ALA A 386 27.85 -11.02 13.15
N VAL A 387 27.10 -9.98 13.55
CA VAL A 387 27.52 -9.11 14.67
C VAL A 387 27.49 -9.86 16.00
N LEU A 388 28.62 -10.50 16.28
CA LEU A 388 29.05 -11.01 17.55
C LEU A 388 29.38 -9.82 18.45
N LYS A 389 28.33 -9.13 18.91
CA LYS A 389 28.33 -8.67 20.30
C LYS A 389 27.95 -9.89 21.15
N PRO A 390 28.92 -10.59 21.78
CA PRO A 390 28.62 -11.76 22.60
C PRO A 390 27.74 -11.36 23.79
N ALA A 391 26.94 -12.31 24.27
CA ALA A 391 25.93 -12.06 25.30
C ALA A 391 26.54 -11.66 26.65
N PRO A 392 25.98 -10.65 27.34
CA PRO A 392 26.27 -10.35 28.74
C PRO A 392 25.37 -11.11 29.72
N THR A 393 24.89 -12.32 29.38
CA THR A 393 24.15 -13.22 30.28
C THR A 393 24.20 -14.68 29.81
N PRO A 394 24.25 -15.68 30.71
CA PRO A 394 24.02 -17.10 30.40
C PRO A 394 22.51 -17.43 30.28
N VAL A 395 21.72 -16.47 29.79
CA VAL A 395 20.25 -16.53 29.72
C VAL A 395 19.86 -16.79 28.26
N ALA A 396 18.80 -17.59 28.07
CA ALA A 396 18.21 -17.86 26.77
C ALA A 396 17.63 -16.58 26.15
N TYR A 397 17.92 -16.32 24.88
CA TYR A 397 17.45 -15.14 24.14
C TYR A 397 17.10 -15.52 22.70
N ALA A 398 16.13 -14.86 22.09
CA ALA A 398 15.69 -15.06 20.71
C ALA A 398 15.67 -13.73 19.95
N ARG A 399 15.96 -13.73 18.64
CA ARG A 399 15.96 -12.52 17.82
C ARG A 399 15.29 -12.76 16.48
N ILE A 400 14.16 -12.09 16.21
CA ILE A 400 13.68 -11.91 14.83
C ILE A 400 14.70 -11.06 14.08
N ASN A 401 15.15 -11.53 12.93
CA ASN A 401 16.10 -10.86 12.05
C ASN A 401 15.37 -10.13 10.91
N GLN A 402 14.38 -10.79 10.31
CA GLN A 402 13.58 -10.28 9.20
C GLN A 402 12.20 -10.96 9.20
N ILE A 403 11.19 -10.26 8.64
CA ILE A 403 9.87 -10.80 8.34
C ILE A 403 9.61 -10.56 6.85
N THR A 404 9.11 -11.55 6.14
CA THR A 404 8.56 -11.44 4.77
C THR A 404 7.23 -12.19 4.67
N LEU A 405 6.62 -12.19 3.48
CA LEU A 405 5.50 -13.07 3.14
C LEU A 405 5.95 -14.15 2.16
N ASP A 406 5.31 -15.32 2.17
CA ASP A 406 5.41 -16.34 1.12
C ASP A 406 4.29 -16.21 0.05
N GLU A 407 4.34 -17.07 -0.97
CA GLU A 407 3.34 -17.14 -2.06
C GLU A 407 1.92 -17.48 -1.58
N SER A 408 1.75 -17.91 -0.32
CA SER A 408 0.47 -18.20 0.33
C SER A 408 0.14 -17.18 1.43
N PHE A 409 0.81 -16.02 1.42
CA PHE A 409 0.66 -14.92 2.40
C PHE A 409 0.91 -15.34 3.86
N ASN A 410 1.74 -16.35 4.14
CA ASN A 410 2.20 -16.62 5.51
C ASN A 410 3.40 -15.72 5.85
N PHE A 411 3.48 -15.24 7.10
CA PHE A 411 4.66 -14.52 7.57
C PHE A 411 5.84 -15.48 7.72
N VAL A 412 6.84 -15.35 6.86
CA VAL A 412 8.11 -16.03 6.97
C VAL A 412 9.01 -15.20 7.89
N VAL A 413 9.18 -15.67 9.12
CA VAL A 413 9.93 -14.98 10.17
C VAL A 413 11.28 -15.67 10.36
N ASP A 414 12.35 -15.04 9.90
CA ASP A 414 13.71 -15.52 10.20
C ASP A 414 14.14 -15.10 11.61
N PHE A 415 14.71 -16.02 12.37
CA PHE A 415 15.15 -15.76 13.74
C PHE A 415 16.39 -16.55 14.19
N ASP A 416 17.18 -15.93 15.07
CA ASP A 416 18.25 -16.58 15.83
C ASP A 416 17.78 -16.99 17.24
N THR A 417 18.44 -18.00 17.82
CA THR A 417 18.33 -18.33 19.25
C THR A 417 19.71 -18.49 19.89
N PHE A 418 19.83 -18.06 21.14
CA PHE A 418 21.10 -17.95 21.87
C PHE A 418 20.98 -18.63 23.25
N ASN A 419 21.96 -19.45 23.62
CA ASN A 419 22.04 -20.19 24.89
C ASN A 419 20.94 -21.25 25.13
N PHE A 420 20.13 -21.60 24.13
CA PHE A 420 19.21 -22.74 24.14
C PHE A 420 18.90 -23.20 22.71
N THR A 421 18.11 -24.29 22.59
CA THR A 421 17.46 -24.70 21.34
C THR A 421 15.97 -24.83 21.65
N PRO A 422 15.05 -24.25 20.85
CA PRO A 422 13.61 -24.44 21.03
C PRO A 422 13.24 -25.92 20.98
N VAL A 423 12.41 -26.37 21.92
CA VAL A 423 11.82 -27.72 21.90
C VAL A 423 10.53 -27.76 22.72
N LEU A 424 9.55 -28.55 22.28
CA LEU A 424 8.30 -28.80 22.99
C LEU A 424 8.16 -30.29 23.35
N PRO A 425 7.91 -30.67 24.62
CA PRO A 425 7.92 -29.80 25.81
C PRO A 425 9.35 -29.41 26.21
N GLY A 426 9.55 -28.14 26.62
CA GLY A 426 10.86 -27.61 26.97
C GLY A 426 10.91 -26.09 26.96
N VAL A 427 12.11 -25.52 26.86
CA VAL A 427 12.29 -24.08 26.62
C VAL A 427 12.07 -23.83 25.13
N HIS A 428 11.20 -22.87 24.80
CA HIS A 428 10.70 -22.66 23.44
C HIS A 428 10.41 -21.18 23.16
N LEU A 429 9.77 -20.86 22.04
CA LEU A 429 9.47 -19.50 21.61
C LEU A 429 7.97 -19.23 21.64
N HIS A 430 7.58 -18.01 22.02
CA HIS A 430 6.26 -17.47 21.72
C HIS A 430 6.43 -16.32 20.71
N PHE A 431 5.74 -16.42 19.57
CA PHE A 431 5.63 -15.35 18.57
C PHE A 431 4.28 -14.65 18.72
N PHE A 432 4.27 -13.33 18.69
CA PHE A 432 3.06 -12.54 18.92
C PHE A 432 3.09 -11.21 18.18
N PHE A 433 1.92 -10.68 17.85
CA PHE A 433 1.78 -9.30 17.39
C PHE A 433 1.92 -8.32 18.55
N ASP A 434 2.43 -7.11 18.30
CA ASP A 434 2.70 -6.12 19.36
C ASP A 434 1.44 -5.48 19.99
N THR A 435 0.26 -5.85 19.49
CA THR A 435 -1.04 -5.66 20.18
C THR A 435 -1.18 -6.53 21.44
N VAL A 436 -0.34 -7.56 21.59
CA VAL A 436 -0.24 -8.40 22.79
C VAL A 436 0.93 -7.90 23.64
N SER A 437 0.68 -7.46 24.88
CA SER A 437 1.77 -7.00 25.73
C SER A 437 2.73 -8.14 26.11
N PRO A 438 4.04 -7.88 26.27
CA PRO A 438 5.06 -8.90 26.55
C PRO A 438 4.75 -9.80 27.76
N GLU A 439 4.03 -9.29 28.75
CA GLU A 439 3.64 -10.00 29.97
C GLU A 439 2.48 -10.98 29.75
N ASN A 440 1.62 -10.68 28.77
CA ASN A 440 0.42 -11.45 28.46
C ASN A 440 0.65 -12.49 27.36
N ALA A 441 1.75 -12.40 26.61
CA ALA A 441 2.14 -13.31 25.52
C ALA A 441 2.54 -14.73 26.01
N GLY A 442 1.76 -15.32 26.92
CA GLY A 442 2.01 -16.59 27.61
C GLY A 442 1.08 -16.87 28.79
N MET A 443 0.08 -16.01 29.07
CA MET A 443 -0.90 -16.20 30.14
C MET A 443 -2.33 -15.88 29.66
N PRO A 444 -3.32 -16.79 29.76
CA PRO A 444 -3.22 -18.21 30.17
C PRO A 444 -2.36 -19.02 29.18
N GLY A 445 -2.25 -20.36 29.30
CA GLY A 445 -1.37 -21.17 28.43
C GLY A 445 -1.71 -21.24 26.93
N SER A 446 -2.60 -20.39 26.42
CA SER A 446 -3.01 -20.27 25.01
C SER A 446 -3.70 -18.92 24.78
N GLY A 447 -3.46 -18.26 23.65
CA GLY A 447 -4.07 -16.96 23.35
C GLY A 447 -3.67 -16.44 21.96
N PRO A 448 -3.65 -15.11 21.72
CA PRO A 448 -3.31 -14.50 20.43
C PRO A 448 -1.82 -14.61 20.03
N TRP A 449 -1.03 -15.47 20.66
CA TRP A 449 0.38 -15.78 20.34
C TRP A 449 0.52 -17.25 19.91
N LYS A 450 1.52 -17.53 19.06
CA LYS A 450 1.81 -18.87 18.54
C LYS A 450 2.98 -19.49 19.34
N ILE A 451 2.83 -20.76 19.72
CA ILE A 451 3.78 -21.50 20.56
C ILE A 451 4.68 -22.35 19.66
N TYR A 452 5.99 -22.04 19.61
CA TYR A 452 6.89 -22.60 18.61
C TYR A 452 8.13 -23.27 19.21
N GLY A 453 8.33 -24.54 18.85
CA GLY A 453 9.47 -25.37 19.28
C GLY A 453 10.38 -25.83 18.12
N GLY A 454 10.33 -25.15 16.97
CA GLY A 454 11.11 -25.49 15.78
C GLY A 454 12.35 -24.62 15.56
N SER A 455 13.02 -24.84 14.43
CA SER A 455 14.09 -23.97 13.88
C SER A 455 13.52 -22.84 13.03
N THR A 456 14.34 -21.82 12.71
CA THR A 456 13.98 -20.82 11.69
C THR A 456 13.72 -21.47 10.31
N PRO A 457 12.78 -20.94 9.49
CA PRO A 457 11.85 -19.85 9.79
C PRO A 457 10.61 -20.32 10.56
N PHE A 458 10.02 -19.40 11.33
CA PHE A 458 8.65 -19.54 11.83
C PHE A 458 7.68 -19.12 10.72
N THR A 459 6.58 -19.87 10.52
CA THR A 459 5.58 -19.62 9.47
C THR A 459 4.13 -19.76 9.94
N ASP A 460 3.88 -19.91 11.24
CA ASP A 460 2.55 -20.32 11.74
C ASP A 460 1.54 -19.16 11.84
N TYR A 461 1.83 -17.98 11.31
CA TYR A 461 0.88 -16.88 11.16
C TYR A 461 0.62 -16.57 9.68
N HIS A 462 -0.64 -16.62 9.27
CA HIS A 462 -1.08 -16.08 7.99
C HIS A 462 -1.25 -14.55 8.06
N PHE A 463 -1.07 -13.82 6.95
CA PHE A 463 -1.24 -12.35 6.89
C PHE A 463 -2.61 -11.90 7.38
N GLY A 464 -3.66 -12.66 7.06
CA GLY A 464 -5.03 -12.44 7.54
C GLY A 464 -5.26 -12.70 9.04
N GLU A 465 -4.27 -13.21 9.78
CA GLU A 465 -4.29 -13.27 11.25
C GLU A 465 -3.68 -12.03 11.92
N ARG A 466 -3.06 -11.12 11.14
CA ARG A 466 -2.56 -9.83 11.64
C ARG A 466 -3.74 -8.96 12.11
N PRO A 467 -3.69 -8.40 13.34
CA PRO A 467 -4.57 -7.30 13.72
C PRO A 467 -4.28 -6.08 12.84
N PHE A 468 -5.30 -5.51 12.20
CA PHE A 468 -5.20 -4.27 11.43
C PHE A 468 -5.90 -3.11 12.17
N GLY A 469 -5.87 -1.90 11.60
CA GLY A 469 -6.55 -0.72 12.14
C GLY A 469 -5.73 0.10 13.15
N PRO A 470 -6.37 1.02 13.92
CA PRO A 470 -5.66 2.01 14.74
C PRO A 470 -4.86 1.41 15.91
N ASP A 471 -5.39 0.37 16.56
CA ASP A 471 -4.69 -0.48 17.52
C ASP A 471 -4.15 -1.75 16.84
N GLY A 472 -3.81 -1.65 15.55
CA GLY A 472 -3.31 -2.74 14.73
C GLY A 472 -1.88 -3.13 15.06
N ALA A 473 -1.46 -4.28 14.55
CA ALA A 473 -0.10 -4.75 14.69
C ALA A 473 0.82 -4.01 13.71
N GLU A 474 1.73 -3.21 14.25
CA GLU A 474 2.85 -2.68 13.49
C GLU A 474 3.99 -3.70 13.40
N ARG A 475 4.15 -4.56 14.41
CA ARG A 475 5.32 -5.44 14.59
C ARG A 475 4.93 -6.85 14.99
N MET A 476 5.78 -7.82 14.62
CA MET A 476 5.82 -9.11 15.31
C MET A 476 6.96 -9.12 16.31
N CYS A 477 6.70 -9.71 17.47
CA CYS A 477 7.60 -9.88 18.60
C CYS A 477 7.89 -11.36 18.85
N VAL A 478 9.05 -11.65 19.45
CA VAL A 478 9.41 -12.98 19.97
C VAL A 478 9.88 -12.88 21.43
N LEU A 479 9.50 -13.87 22.24
CA LEU A 479 10.04 -14.09 23.58
C LEU A 479 10.38 -15.57 23.81
N VAL A 480 11.33 -15.84 24.70
CA VAL A 480 11.61 -17.21 25.17
C VAL A 480 10.61 -17.58 26.27
N ALA A 481 9.96 -18.73 26.12
CA ALA A 481 9.03 -19.31 27.07
C ALA A 481 9.62 -20.51 27.82
N ASN A 482 9.18 -20.68 29.06
CA ASN A 482 9.45 -21.86 29.90
C ASN A 482 8.55 -23.04 29.51
N ALA A 483 8.84 -24.24 30.02
CA ALA A 483 8.06 -25.45 29.74
C ALA A 483 6.61 -25.45 30.29
N ASP A 484 6.24 -24.44 31.09
CA ASP A 484 4.89 -24.16 31.57
C ASP A 484 4.20 -23.01 30.80
N HIS A 485 4.78 -22.61 29.66
CA HIS A 485 4.37 -21.48 28.80
C HIS A 485 4.52 -20.08 29.42
N THR A 486 5.10 -19.95 30.62
CA THR A 486 5.43 -18.62 31.17
C THR A 486 6.58 -17.98 30.39
N VAL A 487 6.41 -16.71 29.99
CA VAL A 487 7.41 -15.96 29.21
C VAL A 487 8.49 -15.33 30.07
N ARG A 488 9.69 -15.24 29.49
CA ARG A 488 10.84 -14.55 30.09
C ARG A 488 10.94 -13.15 29.50
N LEU A 489 10.49 -12.14 30.24
CA LEU A 489 10.55 -10.74 29.79
C LEU A 489 11.99 -10.32 29.45
N GLY A 490 12.14 -9.51 28.38
CA GLY A 490 13.44 -9.04 27.89
C GLY A 490 14.29 -10.10 27.17
N THR A 491 13.74 -11.26 26.80
CA THR A 491 14.47 -12.32 26.07
C THR A 491 14.26 -12.31 24.55
N GLY A 492 13.76 -11.21 23.99
CA GLY A 492 13.70 -11.03 22.54
C GLY A 492 13.30 -9.63 22.11
N ASN A 493 13.03 -9.48 20.81
CA ASN A 493 12.76 -8.20 20.13
C ASN A 493 11.44 -8.24 19.35
N CYS A 494 11.05 -7.07 18.82
CA CYS A 494 10.01 -6.92 17.82
C CYS A 494 10.58 -6.25 16.56
N ILE A 495 10.06 -6.59 15.38
CA ILE A 495 10.41 -6.00 14.06
C ILE A 495 9.12 -5.62 13.31
N LYS A 496 9.16 -4.51 12.56
CA LYS A 496 8.00 -4.04 11.76
C LYS A 496 7.58 -5.11 10.76
N LEU A 497 6.28 -5.36 10.68
CA LEU A 497 5.67 -6.27 9.73
C LEU A 497 5.76 -5.68 8.31
N PRO A 498 5.88 -6.51 7.26
CA PRO A 498 5.55 -6.08 5.90
C PRO A 498 4.07 -5.68 5.80
#